data_AF-A0A3B6VQG5-F1
#
_entry.id   AF-A0A3B6VQG5-F1
#
_cell.length_a   1.000
_cell.length_b   1.000
_cell.length_c   1.000
_cell.angle_alpha   90.00
_cell.angle_beta   90.00
_cell.angle_gamma   90.00
#
_symmetry.space_group_name_H-M   'P 1'
#
loop_
_entity.id
_entity.type
_entity.pdbx_description
1 polymer ?
#
loop_
_entity_poly.entity_id
_entity_poly.type
_entity_poly.pdbx_seq_one_letter_code
_entity_poly.pdbx_strand_id
1 'polypeptide(L)'
;MDIDLDKYTAIDLNFIKENLDTIKFNSPEIICTSNDNLYLSIPNYKLDILFNRDCINSDIFNNFYITKNSKSIIDLVIEKNDKNEYKQIDSINQFLKVYKDCMPDSENTKIFEYKILEIILEESPKERFISIKNYIDILNQYYNEQLYADAIKYILDIITQLAFIERINLIHLVNASKDKMNQVYFDNLEYYDTQIVANDLILSITKLVEKIYPNISLFYGFDNFECRNVIGHGNRVFITFIEFMLYYNDQIDNHLNLKTIINFNKKFKNFYENVFEKYRIEKTNIKFNDIFKNGLKKISLENIASFAAGAFWHDVVKVKELDYLNINKSKEYARRSTSHAIKGYQFLKLFRNYNDNISLIVGMHHEYYGYGNGVIEIVNKQFNENKNLNPSSLISDVPDDIQTLQSLAFFPAKVLEIIDLFDTTVMPQKSYSRKDMNTKDAIKLIYDNYIVKETQLDPILFELFVDFLIDIKKENIQNPLKDY
;
A
#
# COMPACT_ATOMS: atom_id res chain seq x y z
N MET A 1 22.45 -19.30 24.32
CA MET A 1 21.62 -18.73 23.24
C MET A 1 22.10 -19.41 21.98
N ASP A 2 21.31 -20.33 21.42
CA ASP A 2 21.73 -21.13 20.28
C ASP A 2 21.47 -20.35 18.99
N ILE A 3 22.55 -19.83 18.40
CA ILE A 3 22.51 -19.17 17.10
C ILE A 3 22.51 -20.26 16.03
N ASP A 4 21.45 -20.31 15.23
CA ASP A 4 21.36 -21.19 14.07
C ASP A 4 22.28 -20.68 12.94
N LEU A 5 23.55 -21.08 12.99
CA LEU A 5 24.58 -20.69 12.01
C LEU A 5 24.29 -21.19 10.59
N ASP A 6 23.35 -22.11 10.38
CA ASP A 6 22.97 -22.56 9.02
C ASP A 6 22.30 -21.45 8.20
N LYS A 7 21.81 -20.40 8.86
CA LYS A 7 21.27 -19.19 8.18
C LYS A 7 22.36 -18.18 7.82
N TYR A 8 23.58 -18.40 8.28
CA TYR A 8 24.68 -17.47 8.16
C TYR A 8 25.79 -18.01 7.27
N THR A 9 26.66 -17.13 6.83
CA THR A 9 27.84 -17.47 6.06
C THR A 9 29.02 -16.65 6.55
N ALA A 10 30.18 -17.27 6.55
CA ALA A 10 31.40 -16.67 7.05
C ALA A 10 31.89 -15.57 6.12
N ILE A 11 32.38 -14.49 6.70
CA ILE A 11 33.00 -13.36 6.00
C ILE A 11 34.28 -12.95 6.72
N ASP A 12 35.24 -12.44 5.94
CA ASP A 12 36.53 -11.98 6.48
C ASP A 12 36.41 -10.59 7.12
N LEU A 13 37.25 -10.30 8.13
CA LEU A 13 37.25 -8.99 8.79
C LEU A 13 37.67 -7.86 7.85
N ASN A 14 38.60 -8.09 6.93
CA ASN A 14 39.00 -7.08 5.94
C ASN A 14 37.86 -6.83 4.96
N PHE A 15 37.12 -7.88 4.58
CA PHE A 15 35.91 -7.73 3.78
C PHE A 15 34.86 -6.87 4.49
N ILE A 16 34.68 -7.05 5.81
CA ILE A 16 33.81 -6.19 6.61
C ILE A 16 34.30 -4.74 6.59
N LYS A 17 35.60 -4.53 6.80
CA LYS A 17 36.20 -3.21 6.84
C LYS A 17 36.09 -2.45 5.51
N GLU A 18 36.33 -3.14 4.40
CA GLU A 18 36.29 -2.57 3.04
C GLU A 18 34.85 -2.31 2.56
N ASN A 19 33.86 -2.99 3.14
CA ASN A 19 32.46 -2.92 2.73
C ASN A 19 31.52 -2.51 3.88
N LEU A 20 32.06 -1.81 4.88
CA LEU A 20 31.37 -1.53 6.14
C LEU A 20 30.00 -0.87 5.92
N ASP A 21 29.94 0.17 5.11
CA ASP A 21 28.69 0.89 4.84
C ASP A 21 27.66 0.03 4.10
N THR A 22 28.12 -0.80 3.15
CA THR A 22 27.25 -1.74 2.43
C THR A 22 26.71 -2.82 3.35
N ILE A 23 27.52 -3.31 4.29
CA ILE A 23 27.11 -4.30 5.28
C ILE A 23 26.15 -3.69 6.29
N LYS A 24 26.40 -2.46 6.76
CA LYS A 24 25.48 -1.70 7.63
C LYS A 24 24.09 -1.57 6.99
N PHE A 25 24.05 -1.32 5.69
CA PHE A 25 22.79 -1.10 4.96
C PHE A 25 22.03 -2.41 4.65
N ASN A 26 22.74 -3.51 4.39
CA ASN A 26 22.14 -4.74 3.85
C ASN A 26 22.17 -5.94 4.80
N SER A 27 22.75 -5.78 5.98
CA SER A 27 22.75 -6.79 7.03
C SER A 27 22.16 -6.23 8.31
N PRO A 28 21.26 -6.96 9.00
CA PRO A 28 20.71 -6.50 10.28
C PRO A 28 21.75 -6.55 11.41
N GLU A 29 22.71 -7.49 11.34
CA GLU A 29 23.73 -7.71 12.36
C GLU A 29 24.93 -8.48 11.79
N ILE A 30 26.08 -8.39 12.48
CA ILE A 30 27.23 -9.29 12.31
C ILE A 30 27.39 -10.12 13.57
N ILE A 31 27.54 -11.43 13.41
CA ILE A 31 27.85 -12.35 14.49
C ILE A 31 29.35 -12.59 14.52
N CYS A 32 29.97 -12.34 15.66
CA CYS A 32 31.40 -12.50 15.90
C CYS A 32 31.61 -13.68 16.86
N THR A 33 32.53 -14.59 16.54
CA THR A 33 32.84 -15.74 17.40
C THR A 33 34.34 -15.88 17.65
N SER A 34 34.70 -16.32 18.85
CA SER A 34 36.08 -16.68 19.21
C SER A 34 36.28 -18.20 19.20
N ASN A 35 37.54 -18.63 19.19
CA ASN A 35 37.90 -20.05 19.31
C ASN A 35 37.52 -20.64 20.67
N ASP A 36 37.30 -19.80 21.68
CA ASP A 36 36.89 -20.17 23.03
C ASP A 36 35.36 -20.17 23.23
N ASN A 37 34.59 -20.22 22.13
CA ASN A 37 33.12 -20.20 22.12
C ASN A 37 32.49 -18.92 22.74
N LEU A 38 33.16 -17.78 22.64
CA LEU A 38 32.51 -16.49 22.92
C LEU A 38 31.73 -16.04 21.70
N TYR A 39 30.54 -15.50 21.93
CA TYR A 39 29.62 -15.03 20.89
C TYR A 39 29.21 -13.59 21.16
N LEU A 40 29.25 -12.77 20.12
CA LEU A 40 28.78 -11.40 20.16
C LEU A 40 28.01 -11.09 18.89
N SER A 41 26.74 -10.71 19.01
CA SER A 41 26.01 -10.12 17.89
C SER A 41 26.10 -8.60 17.97
N ILE A 42 26.51 -7.97 16.88
CA ILE A 42 26.64 -6.52 16.77
C ILE A 42 25.62 -6.04 15.74
N PRO A 43 24.63 -5.23 16.15
CA PRO A 43 23.64 -4.72 15.21
C PRO A 43 24.27 -3.71 14.25
N ASN A 44 23.68 -3.61 13.07
CA ASN A 44 24.23 -2.87 11.94
C ASN A 44 24.60 -1.41 12.23
N TYR A 45 23.76 -0.67 12.96
CA TYR A 45 24.00 0.72 13.33
C TYR A 45 25.14 0.93 14.34
N LYS A 46 25.73 -0.14 14.87
CA LYS A 46 26.86 -0.12 15.82
C LYS A 46 28.12 -0.80 15.28
N LEU A 47 28.16 -1.20 14.01
CA LEU A 47 29.29 -1.98 13.48
C LEU A 47 30.65 -1.27 13.54
N ASP A 48 30.68 0.06 13.67
CA ASP A 48 31.93 0.82 13.86
C ASP A 48 32.72 0.39 15.10
N ILE A 49 32.04 -0.15 16.12
CA ILE A 49 32.70 -0.60 17.35
C ILE A 49 33.66 -1.78 17.10
N LEU A 50 33.51 -2.54 16.01
CA LEU A 50 34.43 -3.62 15.63
C LEU A 50 35.83 -3.13 15.31
N PHE A 51 35.98 -1.84 14.99
CA PHE A 51 37.26 -1.24 14.62
C PHE A 51 37.76 -0.25 15.66
N ASN A 52 36.99 -0.02 16.73
CA ASN A 52 37.36 0.87 17.82
C ASN A 52 37.92 0.07 19.00
N ARG A 53 39.25 0.10 19.15
CA ARG A 53 39.99 -0.62 20.21
C ARG A 53 39.66 -0.14 21.62
N ASP A 54 39.10 1.06 21.78
CA ASP A 54 38.66 1.57 23.07
C ASP A 54 37.30 0.99 23.49
N CYS A 55 36.56 0.37 22.56
CA CYS A 55 35.23 -0.20 22.79
C CYS A 55 35.23 -1.73 22.83
N ILE A 56 35.88 -2.38 21.86
CA ILE A 56 35.98 -3.85 21.77
C ILE A 56 37.41 -4.22 21.34
N ASN A 57 37.99 -5.21 22.03
CA ASN A 57 39.21 -5.85 21.54
C ASN A 57 38.83 -6.87 20.45
N SER A 58 38.77 -6.40 19.20
CA SER A 58 38.41 -7.18 18.02
C SER A 58 39.29 -8.40 17.81
N ASP A 59 40.53 -8.37 18.34
CA ASP A 59 41.52 -9.44 18.20
C ASP A 59 41.13 -10.73 18.96
N ILE A 60 40.06 -10.68 19.76
CA ILE A 60 39.47 -11.84 20.45
C ILE A 60 38.55 -12.65 19.52
N PHE A 61 38.00 -12.03 18.46
CA PHE A 61 37.08 -12.69 17.53
C PHE A 61 37.80 -13.09 16.26
N ASN A 62 37.69 -14.38 15.91
CA ASN A 62 38.42 -14.95 14.77
C ASN A 62 37.51 -15.32 13.60
N ASN A 63 36.20 -15.39 13.82
CA ASN A 63 35.22 -15.67 12.78
C ASN A 63 34.09 -14.66 12.81
N PHE A 64 33.67 -14.22 11.62
CA PHE A 64 32.58 -13.27 11.45
C PHE A 64 31.56 -13.83 10.50
N TYR A 65 30.29 -13.59 10.80
CA TYR A 65 29.18 -14.15 10.04
C TYR A 65 28.12 -13.11 9.77
N ILE A 66 27.56 -13.16 8.56
CA ILE A 66 26.35 -12.44 8.18
C ILE A 66 25.33 -13.40 7.61
N THR A 67 24.07 -12.99 7.53
CA THR A 67 23.04 -13.85 6.96
C THR A 67 23.37 -14.19 5.50
N LYS A 68 23.04 -15.41 5.06
CA LYS A 68 23.23 -15.85 3.66
C LYS A 68 22.53 -14.92 2.66
N ASN A 69 21.38 -14.36 3.03
CA ASN A 69 20.67 -13.37 2.23
C ASN A 69 21.43 -12.03 2.14
N SER A 70 22.01 -11.55 3.24
CA SER A 70 22.86 -10.36 3.21
C SER A 70 24.11 -10.58 2.35
N LYS A 71 24.80 -11.72 2.50
CA LYS A 71 26.01 -12.03 1.71
C LYS A 71 25.72 -12.11 0.22
N SER A 72 24.61 -12.74 -0.19
CA SER A 72 24.26 -12.82 -1.61
C SER A 72 23.99 -11.43 -2.20
N ILE A 73 23.38 -10.52 -1.44
CA ILE A 73 23.18 -9.13 -1.85
C ILE A 73 24.53 -8.38 -1.91
N ILE A 74 25.39 -8.54 -0.90
CA ILE A 74 26.69 -7.87 -0.82
C ILE A 74 27.65 -8.35 -1.93
N ASP A 75 27.67 -9.65 -2.23
CA ASP A 75 28.50 -10.21 -3.31
C ASP A 75 28.07 -9.71 -4.68
N LEU A 76 26.75 -9.61 -4.90
CA LEU A 76 26.20 -8.99 -6.11
C LEU A 76 26.62 -7.51 -6.26
N VAL A 77 26.84 -6.81 -5.15
CA VAL A 77 27.32 -5.40 -5.11
C VAL A 77 28.83 -5.32 -5.35
N ILE A 78 29.63 -6.30 -4.92
CA ILE A 78 31.10 -6.27 -4.99
C ILE A 78 31.66 -6.83 -6.32
N GLU A 79 31.03 -7.82 -6.93
CA GLU A 79 31.51 -8.50 -8.15
C GLU A 79 31.60 -7.61 -9.42
N LYS A 80 31.19 -6.34 -9.39
CA LYS A 80 31.03 -5.51 -10.61
C LYS A 80 31.82 -4.21 -10.62
N ASN A 81 33.11 -4.29 -10.27
CA ASN A 81 34.01 -3.13 -10.28
C ASN A 81 34.73 -2.82 -11.61
N ASP A 82 34.31 -3.38 -12.74
CA ASP A 82 34.86 -2.96 -14.04
C ASP A 82 33.77 -2.66 -15.07
N LYS A 83 33.58 -1.35 -15.28
CA LYS A 83 32.97 -0.65 -16.43
C LYS A 83 31.44 -0.53 -16.51
N ASN A 84 31.04 0.75 -16.53
CA ASN A 84 29.92 1.40 -17.23
C ASN A 84 28.75 1.95 -16.40
N GLU A 85 28.49 3.22 -16.72
CA GLU A 85 27.44 4.18 -16.37
C GLU A 85 26.05 3.63 -15.99
N TYR A 86 25.37 4.43 -15.14
CA TYR A 86 23.94 4.40 -14.77
C TYR A 86 23.04 3.62 -15.75
N LYS A 87 22.40 2.52 -15.28
CA LYS A 87 21.37 1.81 -16.05
C LYS A 87 19.99 2.42 -15.82
N GLN A 88 19.71 3.53 -16.50
CA GLN A 88 18.36 4.08 -16.65
C GLN A 88 17.44 3.03 -17.27
N ILE A 89 16.12 3.10 -17.02
CA ILE A 89 15.18 2.42 -17.92
C ILE A 89 15.16 3.23 -19.22
N ASP A 90 15.63 2.62 -20.30
CA ASP A 90 15.83 3.29 -21.59
C ASP A 90 14.79 2.86 -22.65
N SER A 91 13.78 2.07 -22.26
CA SER A 91 12.63 1.79 -23.13
C SER A 91 11.37 1.32 -22.40
N ILE A 92 10.20 1.55 -23.01
CA ILE A 92 8.91 1.00 -22.57
C ILE A 92 8.97 -0.52 -22.40
N ASN A 93 9.67 -1.22 -23.30
CA ASN A 93 9.83 -2.68 -23.24
C ASN A 93 10.55 -3.15 -21.98
N GLN A 94 11.51 -2.38 -21.47
CA GLN A 94 12.16 -2.70 -20.19
C GLN A 94 11.21 -2.45 -19.01
N PHE A 95 10.44 -1.36 -19.03
CA PHE A 95 9.42 -1.08 -18.01
C PHE A 95 8.39 -2.22 -17.92
N LEU A 96 7.81 -2.62 -19.05
CA LEU A 96 6.78 -3.67 -19.11
C LEU A 96 7.30 -5.07 -18.78
N LYS A 97 8.62 -5.32 -18.90
CA LYS A 97 9.23 -6.56 -18.39
C LYS A 97 9.13 -6.67 -16.87
N VAL A 98 9.15 -5.54 -16.17
CA VAL A 98 9.00 -5.48 -14.70
C VAL A 98 7.53 -5.40 -14.31
N TYR A 99 6.77 -4.49 -14.91
CA TYR A 99 5.35 -4.28 -14.63
C TYR A 99 4.46 -4.80 -15.76
N LYS A 100 4.32 -6.11 -15.83
CA LYS A 100 3.47 -6.73 -16.86
C LYS A 100 2.00 -6.35 -16.72
N ASP A 101 1.51 -6.19 -15.48
CA ASP A 101 0.15 -5.73 -15.20
C ASP A 101 -0.12 -4.26 -15.60
N CYS A 102 0.90 -3.51 -16.07
CA CYS A 102 0.71 -2.19 -16.69
C CYS A 102 0.45 -2.28 -18.20
N MET A 103 0.40 -3.47 -18.80
CA MET A 103 0.12 -3.59 -20.23
C MET A 103 -1.27 -3.05 -20.57
N PRO A 104 -1.39 -2.09 -21.52
CA PRO A 104 -2.67 -1.55 -21.94
C PRO A 104 -3.58 -2.63 -22.53
N ASP A 105 -4.90 -2.50 -22.34
CA ASP A 105 -5.86 -3.49 -22.80
C ASP A 105 -6.54 -3.17 -24.14
N SER A 106 -6.31 -1.95 -24.68
CA SER A 106 -6.78 -1.46 -25.97
C SER A 106 -5.67 -0.70 -26.73
N GLU A 107 -5.82 -0.51 -28.05
CA GLU A 107 -4.83 0.24 -28.85
C GLU A 107 -4.88 1.75 -28.54
N ASN A 108 -6.05 2.32 -28.25
CA ASN A 108 -6.17 3.73 -27.87
C ASN A 108 -5.44 4.00 -26.56
N THR A 109 -5.68 3.17 -25.55
CA THR A 109 -5.00 3.26 -24.26
C THR A 109 -3.50 3.08 -24.43
N LYS A 110 -3.08 2.16 -25.30
CA LYS A 110 -1.65 1.96 -25.60
C LYS A 110 -1.00 3.21 -26.19
N ILE A 111 -1.62 3.85 -27.18
CA ILE A 111 -1.10 5.09 -27.78
C ILE A 111 -0.95 6.18 -26.70
N PHE A 112 -1.98 6.34 -25.85
CA PHE A 112 -2.00 7.33 -24.79
C PHE A 112 -0.94 7.06 -23.70
N GLU A 113 -0.95 5.86 -23.10
CA GLU A 113 -0.05 5.50 -22.01
C GLU A 113 1.41 5.44 -22.48
N TYR A 114 1.69 4.95 -23.70
CA TYR A 114 3.06 4.87 -24.21
C TYR A 114 3.62 6.26 -24.49
N LYS A 115 2.81 7.19 -25.02
CA LYS A 115 3.23 8.58 -25.19
C LYS A 115 3.61 9.22 -23.85
N ILE A 116 2.82 9.00 -22.81
CA ILE A 116 3.14 9.45 -21.45
C ILE A 116 4.46 8.81 -20.97
N LEU A 117 4.60 7.50 -21.14
CA LEU A 117 5.75 6.77 -20.66
C LEU A 117 7.04 7.17 -21.39
N GLU A 118 6.98 7.43 -22.70
CA GLU A 118 8.10 7.97 -23.49
C GLU A 118 8.60 9.29 -22.91
N ILE A 119 7.69 10.24 -22.66
CA ILE A 119 8.03 11.54 -22.05
C ILE A 119 8.71 11.33 -20.70
N ILE A 120 8.11 10.51 -19.82
CA ILE A 120 8.67 10.28 -18.47
C ILE A 120 10.06 9.63 -18.55
N LEU A 121 10.28 8.69 -19.47
CA LEU A 121 11.56 8.01 -19.62
C LEU A 121 12.67 8.94 -20.12
N GLU A 122 12.33 9.95 -20.92
CA GLU A 122 13.24 11.02 -21.37
C GLU A 122 13.53 12.04 -20.27
N GLU A 123 12.58 12.30 -19.36
CA GLU A 123 12.74 13.26 -18.27
C GLU A 123 13.67 12.76 -17.15
N SER A 124 14.56 13.63 -16.69
CA SER A 124 15.30 13.47 -15.45
C SER A 124 14.38 13.58 -14.21
N PRO A 125 14.80 13.08 -13.04
CA PRO A 125 14.02 13.21 -11.80
C PRO A 125 13.67 14.65 -11.45
N LYS A 126 14.58 15.59 -11.71
CA LYS A 126 14.35 17.03 -11.50
C LYS A 126 13.28 17.60 -12.41
N GLU A 127 13.27 17.20 -13.69
CA GLU A 127 12.25 17.61 -14.65
C GLU A 127 10.89 17.06 -14.27
N ARG A 128 10.81 15.78 -13.87
CA ARG A 128 9.58 15.17 -13.34
C ARG A 128 9.05 15.93 -12.13
N PHE A 129 9.92 16.27 -11.17
CA PHE A 129 9.55 17.04 -9.98
C PHE A 129 8.98 18.42 -10.35
N ILE A 130 9.60 19.13 -11.30
CA ILE A 130 9.09 20.41 -11.81
C ILE A 130 7.74 20.23 -12.52
N SER A 131 7.59 19.17 -13.31
CA SER A 131 6.33 18.83 -14.00
C SER A 131 5.18 18.61 -13.01
N ILE A 132 5.41 17.84 -11.94
CA ILE A 132 4.42 17.61 -10.88
C ILE A 132 4.05 18.93 -10.18
N LYS A 133 5.03 19.81 -9.89
CA LYS A 133 4.74 21.15 -9.34
C LYS A 133 3.86 21.99 -10.27
N ASN A 134 4.18 22.02 -11.56
CA ASN A 134 3.37 22.76 -12.54
C ASN A 134 1.93 22.22 -12.61
N TYR A 135 1.72 20.92 -12.42
CA TYR A 135 0.37 20.35 -12.34
C TYR A 135 -0.43 20.89 -11.16
N ILE A 136 0.20 21.11 -10.00
CA ILE A 136 -0.47 21.73 -8.85
C ILE A 136 -0.98 23.12 -9.21
N ASP A 137 -0.13 23.94 -9.85
CA ASP A 137 -0.50 25.30 -10.25
C ASP A 137 -1.64 25.30 -11.26
N ILE A 138 -1.62 24.39 -12.24
CA ILE A 138 -2.70 24.21 -13.21
C ILE A 138 -4.01 23.83 -12.51
N LEU A 139 -3.98 22.85 -11.61
CA LEU A 139 -5.19 22.43 -10.88
C LEU A 139 -5.73 23.54 -9.97
N ASN A 140 -4.85 24.31 -9.34
CA ASN A 140 -5.24 25.49 -8.56
C ASN A 140 -5.88 26.57 -9.43
N GLN A 141 -5.40 26.75 -10.67
CA GLN A 141 -6.05 27.65 -11.64
C GLN A 141 -7.47 27.18 -11.96
N TYR A 142 -7.65 25.90 -12.32
CA TYR A 142 -8.99 25.32 -12.55
C TYR A 142 -9.91 25.52 -11.34
N TYR A 143 -9.37 25.35 -10.12
CA TYR A 143 -10.13 25.55 -8.89
C TYR A 143 -10.59 27.00 -8.71
N ASN A 144 -9.67 27.96 -8.89
CA ASN A 144 -9.92 29.39 -8.70
C ASN A 144 -10.85 29.96 -9.78
N GLU A 145 -10.72 29.50 -11.02
CA GLU A 145 -11.58 29.89 -12.15
C GLU A 145 -12.92 29.15 -12.19
N GLN A 146 -13.15 28.21 -11.25
CA GLN A 146 -14.36 27.40 -11.14
C GLN A 146 -14.63 26.50 -12.36
N LEU A 147 -13.58 26.11 -13.08
CA LEU A 147 -13.62 25.26 -14.27
C LEU A 147 -13.53 23.77 -13.91
N TYR A 148 -14.35 23.34 -12.94
CA TYR A 148 -14.18 22.04 -12.28
C TYR A 148 -14.40 20.84 -13.22
N ALA A 149 -15.38 20.91 -14.11
CA ALA A 149 -15.65 19.84 -15.07
C ALA A 149 -14.56 19.75 -16.15
N ASP A 150 -13.98 20.89 -16.55
CA ASP A 150 -12.89 20.93 -17.54
C ASP A 150 -11.58 20.35 -16.98
N ALA A 151 -11.42 20.35 -15.66
CA ALA A 151 -10.27 19.76 -14.98
C ALA A 151 -10.22 18.23 -15.05
N ILE A 152 -11.32 17.55 -15.40
CA ILE A 152 -11.45 16.09 -15.28
C ILE A 152 -10.42 15.34 -16.14
N LYS A 153 -10.29 15.73 -17.41
CA LYS A 153 -9.29 15.13 -18.29
C LYS A 153 -7.88 15.37 -17.77
N TYR A 154 -7.61 16.59 -17.29
CA TYR A 154 -6.31 16.92 -16.70
C TYR A 154 -6.02 16.10 -15.45
N ILE A 155 -6.99 15.92 -14.56
CA ILE A 155 -6.86 15.05 -13.39
C ILE A 155 -6.47 13.64 -13.82
N LEU A 156 -7.18 13.05 -14.78
CA LEU A 156 -6.90 11.71 -15.30
C LEU A 156 -5.50 11.59 -15.91
N ASP A 157 -5.11 12.56 -16.74
CA ASP A 157 -3.77 12.59 -17.35
C ASP A 157 -2.67 12.68 -16.28
N ILE A 158 -2.88 13.53 -15.27
CA ILE A 158 -1.95 13.75 -14.16
C ILE A 158 -1.79 12.49 -13.30
N ILE A 159 -2.90 11.84 -12.89
CA ILE A 159 -2.80 10.63 -12.05
C ILE A 159 -2.21 9.46 -12.84
N THR A 160 -2.49 9.32 -14.14
CA THR A 160 -1.82 8.32 -14.97
C THR A 160 -0.31 8.56 -15.04
N GLN A 161 0.13 9.80 -15.28
CA GLN A 161 1.55 10.15 -15.29
C GLN A 161 2.22 9.87 -13.94
N LEU A 162 1.59 10.30 -12.85
CA LEU A 162 2.08 10.11 -11.50
C LEU A 162 2.22 8.60 -11.16
N ALA A 163 1.27 7.77 -11.59
CA ALA A 163 1.34 6.32 -11.41
C ALA A 163 2.53 5.66 -12.14
N PHE A 164 2.92 6.18 -13.30
CA PHE A 164 4.12 5.74 -14.04
C PHE A 164 5.41 6.25 -13.40
N ILE A 165 5.47 7.53 -13.03
CA ILE A 165 6.63 8.15 -12.37
C ILE A 165 7.02 7.34 -11.14
N GLU A 166 6.07 7.01 -10.26
CA GLU A 166 6.40 6.28 -9.03
C GLU A 166 6.86 4.84 -9.27
N ARG A 167 6.34 4.18 -10.30
CA ARG A 167 6.79 2.83 -10.67
C ARG A 167 8.20 2.84 -11.26
N ILE A 168 8.53 3.86 -12.06
CA ILE A 168 9.89 4.07 -12.56
C ILE A 168 10.83 4.40 -11.39
N ASN A 169 10.41 5.28 -10.48
CA ASN A 169 11.17 5.60 -9.28
C ASN A 169 11.43 4.34 -8.43
N LEU A 170 10.44 3.44 -8.29
CA LEU A 170 10.65 2.15 -7.61
C LEU A 170 11.73 1.32 -8.32
N ILE A 171 11.68 1.18 -9.65
CA ILE A 171 12.69 0.42 -10.38
C ILE A 171 14.07 1.04 -10.19
N HIS A 172 14.19 2.37 -10.30
CA HIS A 172 15.44 3.07 -10.07
C HIS A 172 15.96 2.85 -8.64
N LEU A 173 15.11 2.95 -7.62
CA LEU A 173 15.49 2.69 -6.22
C LEU A 173 15.94 1.25 -5.99
N VAL A 174 15.25 0.26 -6.57
CA VAL A 174 15.62 -1.16 -6.49
C VAL A 174 16.91 -1.46 -7.25
N ASN A 175 17.19 -0.74 -8.34
CA ASN A 175 18.46 -0.83 -9.05
C ASN A 175 19.58 -0.13 -8.27
N ALA A 176 19.26 0.96 -7.57
CA ALA A 176 20.21 1.71 -6.76
C ALA A 176 20.65 0.96 -5.51
N SER A 177 19.74 0.23 -4.86
CA SER A 177 20.10 -0.64 -3.74
C SER A 177 21.04 -1.78 -4.14
N LYS A 178 21.26 -2.00 -5.43
CA LYS A 178 22.14 -3.05 -5.98
C LYS A 178 23.48 -2.50 -6.49
N ASP A 179 23.71 -1.19 -6.44
CA ASP A 179 24.85 -0.53 -7.09
C ASP A 179 25.29 0.75 -6.34
N LYS A 180 26.52 0.78 -5.83
CA LYS A 180 27.11 1.94 -5.11
C LYS A 180 27.13 3.23 -5.95
N MET A 181 27.21 3.13 -7.28
CA MET A 181 27.30 4.30 -8.17
C MET A 181 25.95 5.02 -8.32
N ASN A 182 24.85 4.28 -8.24
CA ASN A 182 23.50 4.85 -8.19
C ASN A 182 23.28 5.59 -6.87
N GLN A 183 23.86 5.13 -5.76
CA GLN A 183 23.70 5.71 -4.42
C GLN A 183 24.16 7.19 -4.36
N VAL A 184 25.26 7.54 -5.03
CA VAL A 184 25.77 8.94 -5.16
C VAL A 184 24.82 9.84 -5.95
N TYR A 185 24.02 9.27 -6.87
CA TYR A 185 22.97 10.00 -7.59
C TYR A 185 21.74 10.28 -6.71
N PHE A 186 21.48 9.41 -5.72
CA PHE A 186 20.41 9.58 -4.74
C PHE A 186 20.76 10.53 -3.61
N ASP A 187 22.03 10.80 -3.33
CA ASP A 187 22.47 11.76 -2.31
C ASP A 187 22.08 13.23 -2.63
N ASN A 188 21.61 13.52 -3.85
CA ASN A 188 20.90 14.76 -4.21
C ASN A 188 19.36 14.60 -3.99
N LEU A 189 18.97 14.21 -2.78
CA LEU A 189 17.64 13.72 -2.35
C LEU A 189 16.42 14.61 -2.65
N GLU A 190 16.58 15.91 -2.88
CA GLU A 190 15.46 16.88 -2.95
C GLU A 190 14.47 16.59 -4.10
N TYR A 191 14.93 16.00 -5.21
CA TYR A 191 14.12 15.82 -6.43
C TYR A 191 13.50 14.43 -6.58
N TYR A 192 13.98 13.42 -5.85
CA TYR A 192 13.36 12.09 -5.79
C TYR A 192 12.31 11.98 -4.68
N ASP A 193 12.32 12.93 -3.73
CA ASP A 193 11.27 13.10 -2.73
C ASP A 193 10.04 13.80 -3.33
N THR A 194 9.49 13.19 -4.38
CA THR A 194 8.21 13.59 -4.99
C THR A 194 7.05 13.42 -4.03
N GLN A 195 7.22 12.79 -2.86
CA GLN A 195 6.14 12.52 -1.92
C GLN A 195 5.43 13.81 -1.48
N ILE A 196 6.17 14.85 -1.11
CA ILE A 196 5.57 16.10 -0.61
C ILE A 196 4.73 16.72 -1.73
N VAL A 197 5.30 16.83 -2.92
CA VAL A 197 4.62 17.41 -4.09
C VAL A 197 3.46 16.52 -4.55
N ALA A 198 3.59 15.20 -4.49
CA ALA A 198 2.53 14.25 -4.83
C ALA A 198 1.35 14.34 -3.85
N ASN A 199 1.62 14.54 -2.55
CA ASN A 199 0.55 14.72 -1.55
C ASN A 199 -0.19 16.05 -1.76
N ASP A 200 0.52 17.14 -2.06
CA ASP A 200 -0.09 18.44 -2.38
C ASP A 200 -0.91 18.37 -3.69
N LEU A 201 -0.41 17.62 -4.67
CA LEU A 201 -1.12 17.34 -5.91
C LEU A 201 -2.39 16.53 -5.65
N ILE A 202 -2.32 15.46 -4.86
CA ILE A 202 -3.49 14.65 -4.48
C ILE A 202 -4.50 15.48 -3.70
N LEU A 203 -4.06 16.38 -2.81
CA LEU A 203 -4.96 17.32 -2.13
C LEU A 203 -5.66 18.26 -3.13
N SER A 204 -4.92 18.78 -4.13
CA SER A 204 -5.48 19.65 -5.16
C SER A 204 -6.51 18.92 -6.02
N ILE A 205 -6.23 17.67 -6.40
CA ILE A 205 -7.20 16.79 -7.08
C ILE A 205 -8.42 16.54 -6.19
N THR A 206 -8.22 16.21 -4.92
CA THR A 206 -9.30 15.92 -3.96
C THR A 206 -10.25 17.12 -3.83
N LYS A 207 -9.71 18.34 -3.77
CA LYS A 207 -10.50 19.59 -3.75
C LYS A 207 -11.33 19.79 -5.01
N LEU A 208 -10.81 19.46 -6.18
CA LEU A 208 -11.55 19.54 -7.44
C LEU A 208 -12.63 18.46 -7.52
N VAL A 209 -12.33 17.22 -7.11
CA VAL A 209 -13.30 16.12 -7.04
C VAL A 209 -14.46 16.47 -6.10
N GLU A 210 -14.19 17.08 -4.95
CA GLU A 210 -15.22 17.58 -4.02
C GLU A 210 -16.20 18.54 -4.71
N LYS A 211 -15.74 19.38 -5.65
CA LYS A 211 -16.60 20.36 -6.35
C LYS A 211 -17.47 19.76 -7.45
N ILE A 212 -17.10 18.60 -8.01
CA ILE A 212 -17.89 17.90 -9.03
C ILE A 212 -18.76 16.78 -8.44
N TYR A 213 -18.47 16.34 -7.21
CA TYR A 213 -19.28 15.37 -6.50
C TYR A 213 -20.75 15.82 -6.44
N PRO A 214 -21.74 14.94 -6.73
CA PRO A 214 -21.64 13.48 -6.86
C PRO A 214 -21.46 12.92 -8.28
N ASN A 215 -20.98 13.70 -9.25
CA ASN A 215 -21.06 13.35 -10.67
C ASN A 215 -19.87 12.48 -11.19
N ILE A 216 -19.68 11.24 -10.69
CA ILE A 216 -18.60 10.35 -11.19
C ILE A 216 -18.67 10.11 -12.70
N SER A 217 -19.88 10.09 -13.27
CA SER A 217 -20.10 9.77 -14.69
C SER A 217 -19.24 10.62 -15.62
N LEU A 218 -18.78 11.78 -15.15
CA LEU A 218 -17.88 12.66 -15.87
C LEU A 218 -16.47 12.07 -16.10
N PHE A 219 -16.00 11.10 -15.29
CA PHE A 219 -14.75 10.37 -15.50
C PHE A 219 -14.89 9.17 -16.45
N TYR A 220 -16.10 8.68 -16.69
CA TYR A 220 -16.35 7.57 -17.61
C TYR A 220 -16.27 8.05 -19.07
N GLY A 221 -15.93 7.15 -19.99
CA GLY A 221 -15.66 7.48 -21.39
C GLY A 221 -14.23 7.92 -21.70
N PHE A 222 -13.34 7.93 -20.70
CA PHE A 222 -11.90 8.12 -20.90
C PHE A 222 -11.15 6.79 -20.87
N ASP A 223 -10.33 6.54 -21.90
CA ASP A 223 -9.61 5.27 -22.10
C ASP A 223 -8.71 4.87 -20.91
N ASN A 224 -8.13 5.84 -20.20
CA ASN A 224 -7.25 5.62 -19.05
C ASN A 224 -7.99 5.42 -17.73
N PHE A 225 -9.30 5.70 -17.68
CA PHE A 225 -10.16 5.33 -16.56
C PHE A 225 -10.72 3.91 -16.75
N GLU A 226 -11.08 3.56 -17.99
CA GLU A 226 -11.70 2.27 -18.33
C GLU A 226 -10.69 1.13 -18.57
N CYS A 227 -9.40 1.45 -18.70
CA CYS A 227 -8.35 0.46 -18.93
C CYS A 227 -8.30 -0.62 -17.82
N ARG A 228 -8.29 -1.89 -18.23
CA ARG A 228 -8.17 -3.05 -17.32
C ARG A 228 -6.71 -3.49 -17.10
N ASN A 229 -5.86 -2.53 -16.81
CA ASN A 229 -4.51 -2.73 -16.29
C ASN A 229 -4.42 -2.18 -14.84
N VAL A 230 -3.29 -2.32 -14.17
CA VAL A 230 -3.10 -1.85 -12.78
C VAL A 230 -3.13 -0.31 -12.66
N ILE A 231 -2.85 0.42 -13.75
CA ILE A 231 -2.89 1.90 -13.77
C ILE A 231 -4.34 2.39 -13.77
N GLY A 232 -5.16 1.89 -14.69
CA GLY A 232 -6.59 2.18 -14.76
C GLY A 232 -7.32 1.74 -13.49
N HIS A 233 -6.98 0.57 -12.94
CA HIS A 233 -7.47 0.13 -11.64
C HIS A 233 -7.12 1.12 -10.51
N GLY A 234 -5.85 1.52 -10.40
CA GLY A 234 -5.41 2.51 -9.41
C GLY A 234 -6.15 3.84 -9.55
N ASN A 235 -6.38 4.31 -10.78
CA ASN A 235 -7.14 5.52 -11.08
C ASN A 235 -8.60 5.40 -10.62
N ARG A 236 -9.29 4.32 -10.97
CA ARG A 236 -10.70 4.08 -10.57
C ARG A 236 -10.85 3.96 -9.07
N VAL A 237 -9.99 3.18 -8.42
CA VAL A 237 -9.99 3.00 -6.96
C VAL A 237 -9.74 4.33 -6.27
N PHE A 238 -8.77 5.13 -6.72
CA PHE A 238 -8.46 6.44 -6.15
C PHE A 238 -9.66 7.41 -6.21
N ILE A 239 -10.26 7.60 -7.38
CA ILE A 239 -11.41 8.51 -7.54
C ILE A 239 -12.62 7.99 -6.74
N THR A 240 -12.92 6.68 -6.82
CA THR A 240 -14.03 6.07 -6.10
C THR A 240 -13.84 6.18 -4.58
N PHE A 241 -12.60 6.08 -4.09
CA PHE A 241 -12.27 6.26 -2.68
C PHE A 241 -12.61 7.67 -2.20
N ILE A 242 -12.22 8.71 -2.94
CA ILE A 242 -12.53 10.11 -2.60
C ILE A 242 -14.04 10.29 -2.50
N GLU A 243 -14.78 9.87 -3.53
CA GLU A 243 -16.24 10.05 -3.57
C GLU A 243 -16.97 9.27 -2.48
N PHE A 244 -16.52 8.06 -2.19
CA PHE A 244 -17.10 7.27 -1.11
C PHE A 244 -16.85 7.94 0.25
N MET A 245 -15.67 8.52 0.45
CA MET A 245 -15.37 9.27 1.68
C MET A 245 -16.18 10.57 1.81
N LEU A 246 -16.47 11.25 0.69
CA LEU A 246 -17.40 12.39 0.66
C LEU A 246 -18.83 11.94 1.00
N TYR A 247 -19.30 10.86 0.38
CA TYR A 247 -20.60 10.27 0.71
C TYR A 247 -20.69 9.84 2.18
N TYR A 248 -19.64 9.20 2.70
CA TYR A 248 -19.54 8.84 4.12
C TYR A 248 -19.74 10.07 5.01
N ASN A 249 -19.07 11.18 4.72
CA ASN A 249 -19.23 12.44 5.46
C ASN A 249 -20.66 12.97 5.39
N ASP A 250 -21.30 12.95 4.22
CA ASP A 250 -22.71 13.35 4.07
C ASP A 250 -23.64 12.45 4.91
N GLN A 251 -23.33 11.15 5.00
CA GLN A 251 -24.10 10.22 5.85
C GLN A 251 -23.87 10.48 7.34
N ILE A 252 -22.66 10.88 7.75
CA ILE A 252 -22.40 11.33 9.13
C ILE A 252 -23.29 12.52 9.49
N ASP A 253 -23.36 13.53 8.60
CA ASP A 253 -24.23 14.69 8.78
C ASP A 253 -25.72 14.26 8.83
N ASN A 254 -26.08 13.20 8.10
CA ASN A 254 -27.40 12.56 8.12
C ASN A 254 -27.58 11.50 9.25
N HIS A 255 -26.88 11.67 10.37
CA HIS A 255 -26.99 10.86 11.58
C HIS A 255 -26.64 9.37 11.43
N LEU A 256 -25.74 9.00 10.51
CA LEU A 256 -25.25 7.63 10.33
C LEU A 256 -24.82 7.00 11.66
N ASN A 257 -24.00 7.71 12.45
CA ASN A 257 -23.49 7.19 13.73
C ASN A 257 -24.62 6.75 14.69
N LEU A 258 -25.66 7.58 14.86
CA LEU A 258 -26.81 7.26 15.72
C LEU A 258 -27.63 6.09 15.16
N LYS A 259 -27.91 6.10 13.86
CA LYS A 259 -28.66 5.01 13.18
C LYS A 259 -27.93 3.68 13.33
N THR A 260 -26.61 3.67 13.18
CA THR A 260 -25.79 2.46 13.33
C THR A 260 -25.78 1.97 14.77
N ILE A 261 -25.65 2.86 15.76
CA ILE A 261 -25.72 2.49 17.19
C ILE A 261 -27.06 1.83 17.53
N ILE A 262 -28.18 2.43 17.10
CA ILE A 262 -29.53 1.91 17.36
C ILE A 262 -29.70 0.50 16.77
N ASN A 263 -29.18 0.27 15.57
CA ASN A 263 -29.34 -1.00 14.86
C ASN A 263 -28.24 -2.03 15.20
N PHE A 264 -27.19 -1.67 15.94
CA PHE A 264 -26.00 -2.50 16.15
C PHE A 264 -26.34 -3.91 16.65
N ASN A 265 -27.09 -3.99 17.75
CA ASN A 265 -27.42 -5.26 18.38
C ASN A 265 -28.32 -6.14 17.49
N LYS A 266 -29.24 -5.53 16.74
CA LYS A 266 -30.19 -6.25 15.89
C LYS A 266 -29.52 -6.81 14.64
N LYS A 267 -28.60 -6.04 14.06
CA LYS A 267 -28.15 -6.22 12.68
C LYS A 267 -26.70 -6.64 12.54
N PHE A 268 -25.80 -6.04 13.31
CA PHE A 268 -24.36 -6.15 13.05
C PHE A 268 -23.61 -7.00 14.07
N LYS A 269 -24.11 -7.08 15.30
CA LYS A 269 -23.42 -7.72 16.42
C LYS A 269 -22.92 -9.13 16.10
N ASN A 270 -23.75 -9.98 15.49
CA ASN A 270 -23.40 -11.37 15.18
C ASN A 270 -22.19 -11.46 14.22
N PHE A 271 -22.06 -10.55 13.25
CA PHE A 271 -20.90 -10.53 12.37
C PHE A 271 -19.61 -10.23 13.14
N TYR A 272 -19.65 -9.30 14.10
CA TYR A 272 -18.49 -8.98 14.91
C TYR A 272 -18.19 -10.03 15.98
N GLU A 273 -19.18 -10.76 16.49
CA GLU A 273 -18.94 -11.94 17.35
C GLU A 273 -18.04 -12.97 16.63
N ASN A 274 -18.27 -13.21 15.33
CA ASN A 274 -17.40 -14.08 14.53
C ASN A 274 -15.96 -13.52 14.39
N VAL A 275 -15.82 -12.20 14.25
CA VAL A 275 -14.49 -11.56 14.14
C VAL A 275 -13.73 -11.67 15.46
N PHE A 276 -14.39 -11.44 16.60
CA PHE A 276 -13.77 -11.59 17.91
C PHE A 276 -13.35 -13.04 18.17
N GLU A 277 -14.19 -14.01 17.81
CA GLU A 277 -13.85 -15.44 17.88
C GLU A 277 -12.63 -15.79 17.01
N LYS A 278 -12.60 -15.28 15.77
CA LYS A 278 -11.48 -15.47 14.83
C LYS A 278 -10.14 -15.01 15.41
N TYR A 279 -10.12 -13.86 16.09
CA TYR A 279 -8.93 -13.34 16.76
C TYR A 279 -8.70 -13.93 18.16
N ARG A 280 -9.59 -14.80 18.65
CA ARG A 280 -9.57 -15.37 20.01
C ARG A 280 -9.60 -14.29 21.11
N ILE A 281 -10.39 -13.24 20.88
CA ILE A 281 -10.58 -12.15 21.85
C ILE A 281 -11.78 -12.49 22.73
N GLU A 282 -11.54 -12.69 24.02
CA GLU A 282 -12.59 -12.95 25.00
C GLU A 282 -13.32 -11.65 25.36
N LYS A 283 -14.50 -11.42 24.78
CA LYS A 283 -15.35 -10.28 25.13
C LYS A 283 -16.82 -10.69 25.23
N THR A 284 -17.36 -10.66 26.45
CA THR A 284 -18.78 -10.90 26.70
C THR A 284 -19.52 -9.55 26.61
N ASN A 285 -20.49 -9.44 25.70
CA ASN A 285 -21.26 -8.21 25.40
C ASN A 285 -20.54 -7.16 24.53
N ILE A 286 -20.26 -7.54 23.27
CA ILE A 286 -19.75 -6.62 22.23
C ILE A 286 -20.75 -5.49 21.97
N LYS A 287 -20.25 -4.25 22.00
CA LYS A 287 -20.98 -3.00 21.70
C LYS A 287 -20.35 -2.31 20.50
N PHE A 288 -21.08 -1.35 19.93
CA PHE A 288 -20.59 -0.54 18.80
C PHE A 288 -19.22 0.14 19.06
N ASN A 289 -19.01 0.68 20.27
CA ASN A 289 -17.73 1.31 20.63
C ASN A 289 -16.56 0.31 20.78
N ASP A 290 -16.86 -0.98 20.91
CA ASP A 290 -15.83 -2.02 20.84
C ASP A 290 -15.40 -2.30 19.39
N ILE A 291 -16.19 -1.84 18.41
CA ILE A 291 -15.90 -1.96 16.99
C ILE A 291 -15.19 -0.70 16.51
N PHE A 292 -15.83 0.46 16.60
CA PHE A 292 -15.27 1.72 16.13
C PHE A 292 -14.80 2.56 17.32
N LYS A 293 -13.48 2.79 17.41
CA LYS A 293 -12.90 3.68 18.42
C LYS A 293 -13.47 5.08 18.24
N ASN A 294 -14.10 5.62 19.29
CA ASN A 294 -14.77 6.92 19.28
C ASN A 294 -15.96 7.03 18.29
N GLY A 295 -16.49 5.91 17.79
CA GLY A 295 -17.60 5.88 16.85
C GLY A 295 -17.26 6.36 15.44
N LEU A 296 -18.29 6.54 14.62
CA LEU A 296 -18.13 7.09 13.27
C LEU A 296 -18.18 8.62 13.32
N LYS A 297 -17.19 9.28 12.73
CA LYS A 297 -17.04 10.74 12.72
C LYS A 297 -16.67 11.27 11.34
N LYS A 298 -16.95 12.54 11.10
CA LYS A 298 -16.60 13.23 9.86
C LYS A 298 -15.08 13.31 9.70
N ILE A 299 -14.59 13.11 8.49
CA ILE A 299 -13.17 13.16 8.13
C ILE A 299 -12.91 14.47 7.39
N SER A 300 -11.86 15.22 7.76
CA SER A 300 -11.51 16.46 7.04
C SER A 300 -11.05 16.16 5.61
N LEU A 301 -11.14 17.15 4.73
CA LEU A 301 -10.75 16.99 3.33
C LEU A 301 -9.26 16.64 3.18
N GLU A 302 -8.40 17.17 4.05
CA GLU A 302 -6.97 16.87 4.09
C GLU A 302 -6.71 15.40 4.47
N ASN A 303 -7.48 14.88 5.43
CA ASN A 303 -7.39 13.46 5.80
C ASN A 303 -7.96 12.57 4.70
N ILE A 304 -9.03 12.98 4.01
CA ILE A 304 -9.53 12.27 2.81
C ILE A 304 -8.43 12.22 1.75
N ALA A 305 -7.75 13.33 1.46
CA ALA A 305 -6.65 13.37 0.50
C ALA A 305 -5.49 12.45 0.92
N SER A 306 -5.11 12.46 2.20
CA SER A 306 -4.08 11.56 2.76
C SER A 306 -4.47 10.09 2.64
N PHE A 307 -5.73 9.76 2.91
CA PHE A 307 -6.23 8.39 2.77
C PHE A 307 -6.33 7.96 1.30
N ALA A 308 -6.77 8.85 0.42
CA ALA A 308 -6.83 8.63 -1.00
C ALA A 308 -5.44 8.42 -1.60
N ALA A 309 -4.40 9.09 -1.09
CA ALA A 309 -3.02 8.78 -1.47
C ALA A 309 -2.64 7.33 -1.12
N GLY A 310 -3.03 6.82 0.05
CA GLY A 310 -2.90 5.40 0.38
C GLY A 310 -3.62 4.49 -0.62
N ALA A 311 -4.85 4.82 -0.99
CA ALA A 311 -5.62 4.10 -2.01
C ALA A 311 -4.97 4.16 -3.39
N PHE A 312 -4.33 5.27 -3.77
CA PHE A 312 -3.65 5.40 -5.05
C PHE A 312 -2.37 4.53 -5.12
N TRP A 313 -1.65 4.41 -4.01
CA TRP A 313 -0.38 3.69 -3.94
C TRP A 313 -0.47 2.20 -3.59
N HIS A 314 -1.67 1.68 -3.29
CA HIS A 314 -1.84 0.33 -2.71
C HIS A 314 -1.17 -0.78 -3.54
N ASP A 315 -1.24 -0.68 -4.87
CA ASP A 315 -0.71 -1.66 -5.82
C ASP A 315 0.62 -1.21 -6.49
N VAL A 316 1.30 -0.20 -5.95
CA VAL A 316 2.50 0.40 -6.60
C VAL A 316 3.65 -0.60 -6.77
N VAL A 317 3.79 -1.56 -5.85
CA VAL A 317 4.85 -2.58 -5.88
C VAL A 317 4.43 -3.90 -6.52
N LYS A 318 3.22 -3.96 -7.11
CA LYS A 318 2.70 -5.18 -7.73
C LYS A 318 3.34 -5.39 -9.10
N VAL A 319 4.32 -6.29 -9.11
CA VAL A 319 5.08 -6.69 -10.30
C VAL A 319 4.66 -8.06 -10.85
N LYS A 320 3.70 -8.74 -10.19
CA LYS A 320 3.24 -10.07 -10.59
C LYS A 320 1.73 -10.08 -10.82
N GLU A 321 1.34 -10.73 -11.91
CA GLU A 321 -0.03 -10.90 -12.38
C GLU A 321 -0.79 -11.95 -11.54
N LEU A 322 -1.12 -11.61 -10.30
CA LEU A 322 -1.88 -12.49 -9.42
C LEU A 322 -3.23 -11.86 -9.08
N ASP A 323 -4.28 -12.56 -9.50
CA ASP A 323 -5.65 -12.29 -9.08
C ASP A 323 -5.80 -12.56 -7.58
N TYR A 324 -6.38 -11.61 -6.85
CA TYR A 324 -6.61 -11.70 -5.41
C TYR A 324 -8.06 -12.03 -5.07
N LEU A 325 -8.93 -12.24 -6.07
CA LEU A 325 -10.21 -12.90 -5.86
C LEU A 325 -10.00 -14.38 -5.51
N ASN A 326 -9.85 -14.64 -4.21
CA ASN A 326 -9.34 -15.91 -3.69
C ASN A 326 -10.44 -16.97 -3.41
N ILE A 327 -11.60 -16.88 -4.07
CA ILE A 327 -12.71 -17.83 -3.88
C ILE A 327 -12.27 -19.23 -4.33
N ASN A 328 -12.38 -20.20 -3.43
CA ASN A 328 -11.98 -21.60 -3.63
C ASN A 328 -10.49 -21.79 -4.00
N LYS A 329 -9.62 -20.83 -3.64
CA LYS A 329 -8.16 -20.94 -3.83
C LYS A 329 -7.48 -21.52 -2.60
N SER A 330 -6.25 -22.02 -2.77
CA SER A 330 -5.45 -22.51 -1.65
C SER A 330 -4.97 -21.36 -0.75
N LYS A 331 -4.69 -21.66 0.52
CA LYS A 331 -4.09 -20.68 1.45
C LYS A 331 -2.77 -20.12 0.93
N GLU A 332 -1.97 -20.94 0.26
CA GLU A 332 -0.71 -20.50 -0.33
C GLU A 332 -0.93 -19.50 -1.47
N TYR A 333 -1.94 -19.72 -2.32
CA TYR A 333 -2.30 -18.79 -3.38
C TYR A 333 -2.74 -17.45 -2.80
N ALA A 334 -3.64 -17.47 -1.81
CA ALA A 334 -4.09 -16.27 -1.11
C ALA A 334 -2.93 -15.48 -0.49
N ARG A 335 -1.95 -16.18 0.11
CA ARG A 335 -0.74 -15.56 0.66
C ARG A 335 0.14 -14.91 -0.39
N ARG A 336 0.31 -15.56 -1.54
CA ARG A 336 1.13 -15.03 -2.63
C ARG A 336 0.46 -13.82 -3.28
N SER A 337 -0.85 -13.88 -3.57
CA SER A 337 -1.59 -12.80 -4.23
C SER A 337 -1.65 -11.53 -3.37
N THR A 338 -1.77 -11.67 -2.05
CA THR A 338 -1.87 -10.52 -1.12
C THR A 338 -0.52 -10.01 -0.59
N SER A 339 0.59 -10.71 -0.83
CA SER A 339 1.92 -10.35 -0.28
C SER A 339 2.49 -8.99 -0.74
N HIS A 340 1.91 -8.39 -1.78
CA HIS A 340 2.36 -7.07 -2.25
C HIS A 340 2.00 -5.96 -1.26
N ALA A 341 0.93 -6.10 -0.46
CA ALA A 341 0.55 -5.13 0.57
C ALA A 341 1.68 -4.90 1.59
N ILE A 342 2.25 -5.99 2.13
CA ILE A 342 3.39 -5.94 3.07
C ILE A 342 4.62 -5.27 2.43
N LYS A 343 4.93 -5.63 1.17
CA LYS A 343 6.06 -5.05 0.44
C LYS A 343 5.83 -3.56 0.17
N GLY A 344 4.60 -3.18 -0.12
CA GLY A 344 4.19 -1.79 -0.35
C GLY A 344 4.33 -0.97 0.92
N TYR A 345 3.89 -1.49 2.07
CA TYR A 345 4.12 -0.89 3.37
C TYR A 345 5.61 -0.66 3.64
N GLN A 346 6.43 -1.70 3.49
CA GLN A 346 7.87 -1.60 3.71
C GLN A 346 8.51 -0.58 2.77
N PHE A 347 8.15 -0.60 1.48
CA PHE A 347 8.63 0.35 0.50
C PHE A 347 8.28 1.80 0.88
N LEU A 348 6.99 2.07 1.12
CA LEU A 348 6.52 3.41 1.40
C LEU A 348 7.03 3.94 2.75
N LYS A 349 6.97 3.12 3.80
CA LYS A 349 7.39 3.51 5.15
C LYS A 349 8.91 3.64 5.28
N LEU A 350 9.67 2.68 4.77
CA LEU A 350 11.11 2.57 5.05
C LEU A 350 12.00 3.21 3.97
N PHE A 351 11.57 3.17 2.70
CA PHE A 351 12.39 3.66 1.58
C PHE A 351 11.94 5.01 1.05
N ARG A 352 10.65 5.33 1.20
CA ARG A 352 10.08 6.59 0.71
C ARG A 352 9.72 7.58 1.80
N ASN A 353 9.68 7.13 3.06
CA ASN A 353 9.33 7.97 4.21
C ASN A 353 7.91 8.56 4.12
N TYR A 354 6.97 7.81 3.54
CA TYR A 354 5.55 8.15 3.58
C TYR A 354 5.02 8.14 5.01
N ASN A 355 4.05 9.03 5.27
CA ASN A 355 3.40 9.08 6.57
C ASN A 355 2.71 7.75 6.92
N ASP A 356 2.42 7.57 8.20
CA ASP A 356 1.84 6.32 8.70
C ASP A 356 0.44 6.04 8.15
N ASN A 357 -0.37 7.06 7.88
CA ASN A 357 -1.69 6.86 7.25
C ASN A 357 -1.55 6.16 5.90
N ILE A 358 -0.72 6.72 5.01
CA ILE A 358 -0.55 6.23 3.65
C ILE A 358 0.06 4.84 3.66
N SER A 359 1.16 4.66 4.40
CA SER A 359 1.84 3.37 4.45
C SER A 359 0.97 2.27 5.06
N LEU A 360 0.25 2.54 6.16
CA LEU A 360 -0.66 1.55 6.78
C LEU A 360 -1.83 1.18 5.86
N ILE A 361 -2.42 2.12 5.13
CA ILE A 361 -3.47 1.80 4.14
C ILE A 361 -2.94 0.78 3.14
N VAL A 362 -1.77 1.04 2.55
CA VAL A 362 -1.11 0.09 1.64
C VAL A 362 -0.78 -1.23 2.32
N GLY A 363 -0.33 -1.21 3.58
CA GLY A 363 0.01 -2.42 4.33
C GLY A 363 -1.17 -3.29 4.76
N MET A 364 -2.36 -2.72 4.87
CA MET A 364 -3.52 -3.35 5.50
C MET A 364 -4.69 -3.58 4.56
N HIS A 365 -4.66 -3.13 3.30
CA HIS A 365 -5.78 -3.29 2.36
C HIS A 365 -6.09 -4.75 1.94
N HIS A 366 -5.36 -5.71 2.49
CA HIS A 366 -5.63 -7.14 2.37
C HIS A 366 -5.57 -7.84 3.73
N GLU A 367 -5.99 -7.17 4.81
CA GLU A 367 -6.01 -7.75 6.15
C GLU A 367 -7.25 -8.63 6.35
N TYR A 368 -8.40 -8.21 5.83
CA TYR A 368 -9.66 -8.96 5.79
C TYR A 368 -10.04 -9.56 7.15
N TYR A 369 -9.90 -8.80 8.25
CA TYR A 369 -10.10 -9.29 9.63
C TYR A 369 -9.32 -10.58 9.95
N GLY A 370 -8.06 -10.65 9.50
CA GLY A 370 -7.16 -11.76 9.78
C GLY A 370 -7.41 -13.00 8.92
N TYR A 371 -8.18 -12.85 7.83
CA TYR A 371 -8.29 -13.85 6.76
C TYR A 371 -7.30 -13.60 5.62
N GLY A 372 -6.76 -12.39 5.52
CA GLY A 372 -5.78 -12.01 4.52
C GLY A 372 -4.33 -12.05 5.02
N ASN A 373 -3.44 -11.33 4.33
CA ASN A 373 -2.04 -11.18 4.72
C ASN A 373 -1.63 -9.70 4.60
N GLY A 374 -1.84 -8.97 5.68
CA GLY A 374 -1.41 -7.58 5.82
C GLY A 374 -0.32 -7.41 6.88
N VAL A 375 -0.06 -6.16 7.23
CA VAL A 375 1.02 -5.79 8.15
C VAL A 375 0.76 -6.22 9.60
N ILE A 376 -0.49 -6.51 9.98
CA ILE A 376 -0.83 -6.90 11.37
C ILE A 376 -0.13 -8.18 11.79
N GLU A 377 0.09 -9.13 10.88
CA GLU A 377 0.84 -10.34 11.20
C GLU A 377 2.27 -10.01 11.63
N ILE A 378 2.89 -9.00 11.02
CA ILE A 378 4.25 -8.53 11.32
C ILE A 378 4.25 -7.78 12.66
N VAL A 379 3.32 -6.83 12.83
CA VAL A 379 3.20 -6.05 14.07
C VAL A 379 2.92 -6.99 15.26
N ASN A 380 2.00 -7.95 15.10
CA ASN A 380 1.68 -8.91 16.15
C ASN A 380 2.87 -9.79 16.53
N LYS A 381 3.66 -10.27 15.56
CA LYS A 381 4.90 -11.01 15.84
C LYS A 381 5.92 -10.18 16.62
N GLN A 382 6.03 -8.89 16.34
CA GLN A 382 6.97 -8.00 17.03
C GLN A 382 6.57 -7.71 18.48
N PHE A 383 5.26 -7.59 18.76
CA PHE A 383 4.77 -7.14 20.07
C PHE A 383 4.26 -8.25 20.99
N ASN A 384 3.82 -9.39 20.45
CA ASN A 384 3.05 -10.40 21.19
C ASN A 384 3.63 -11.82 21.09
N GLU A 385 4.95 -12.00 21.13
CA GLU A 385 5.54 -13.35 21.08
C GLU A 385 4.95 -14.34 22.10
N ASN A 386 4.25 -13.91 23.17
CA ASN A 386 3.56 -14.80 24.13
C ASN A 386 2.31 -14.20 24.83
N LYS A 387 1.55 -13.26 24.24
CA LYS A 387 0.36 -12.66 24.89
C LYS A 387 -0.92 -12.76 24.06
N ASN A 388 -2.05 -12.99 24.72
CA ASN A 388 -3.37 -12.92 24.09
C ASN A 388 -3.66 -11.49 23.62
N LEU A 389 -4.16 -11.34 22.40
CA LEU A 389 -4.63 -10.08 21.86
C LEU A 389 -5.81 -9.55 22.69
N ASN A 390 -5.72 -8.31 23.15
CA ASN A 390 -6.81 -7.65 23.88
C ASN A 390 -6.95 -6.19 23.42
N PRO A 391 -7.37 -5.97 22.16
CA PRO A 391 -7.54 -4.62 21.64
C PRO A 391 -8.67 -3.89 22.37
N SER A 392 -8.50 -2.58 22.56
CA SER A 392 -9.52 -1.72 23.16
C SER A 392 -10.77 -1.63 22.27
N SER A 393 -10.56 -1.62 20.96
CA SER A 393 -11.56 -1.51 19.90
C SER A 393 -11.03 -2.19 18.64
N LEU A 394 -11.91 -2.71 17.78
CA LEU A 394 -11.48 -3.44 16.58
C LEU A 394 -10.85 -2.50 15.53
N ILE A 395 -11.50 -1.36 15.26
CA ILE A 395 -11.17 -0.41 14.21
C ILE A 395 -10.81 0.94 14.82
N SER A 396 -9.71 1.53 14.34
CA SER A 396 -9.32 2.91 14.62
C SER A 396 -8.95 3.66 13.34
N ASP A 397 -9.09 4.98 13.35
CA ASP A 397 -8.59 5.89 12.32
C ASP A 397 -7.26 6.56 12.71
N VAL A 398 -6.65 6.13 13.81
CA VAL A 398 -5.35 6.61 14.30
C VAL A 398 -4.27 5.53 14.08
N PRO A 399 -3.20 5.82 13.32
CA PRO A 399 -2.10 4.87 13.07
C PRO A 399 -1.48 4.23 14.31
N ASP A 400 -1.23 5.02 15.36
CA ASP A 400 -0.57 4.55 16.58
C ASP A 400 -1.36 3.42 17.25
N ASP A 401 -2.68 3.39 17.11
CA ASP A 401 -3.52 2.34 17.68
C ASP A 401 -3.27 0.99 17.01
N ILE A 402 -2.88 1.00 15.73
CA ILE A 402 -2.53 -0.20 14.96
C ILE A 402 -1.14 -0.66 15.38
N GLN A 403 -0.17 0.26 15.43
CA GLN A 403 1.22 -0.05 15.78
C GLN A 403 1.35 -0.58 17.20
N THR A 404 0.50 -0.13 18.12
CA THR A 404 0.45 -0.57 19.51
C THR A 404 -0.56 -1.69 19.78
N LEU A 405 -1.22 -2.20 18.73
CA LEU A 405 -2.26 -3.25 18.79
C LEU A 405 -3.43 -2.90 19.74
N GLN A 406 -3.68 -1.61 19.97
CA GLN A 406 -4.91 -1.14 20.60
C GLN A 406 -6.15 -1.31 19.70
N SER A 407 -5.91 -1.41 18.39
CA SER A 407 -6.86 -1.81 17.35
C SER A 407 -6.20 -2.74 16.33
N LEU A 408 -7.01 -3.56 15.67
CA LEU A 408 -6.54 -4.59 14.72
C LEU A 408 -6.87 -4.26 13.27
N ALA A 409 -7.69 -3.24 13.03
CA ALA A 409 -8.08 -2.78 11.71
C ALA A 409 -7.97 -1.26 11.61
N PHE A 410 -7.48 -0.78 10.48
CA PHE A 410 -7.36 0.63 10.20
C PHE A 410 -8.53 1.08 9.33
N PHE A 411 -9.32 2.05 9.80
CA PHE A 411 -10.55 2.51 9.14
C PHE A 411 -10.39 2.77 7.64
N PRO A 412 -9.43 3.58 7.16
CA PRO A 412 -9.30 3.84 5.73
C PRO A 412 -8.83 2.60 4.94
N ALA A 413 -8.10 1.67 5.56
CA ALA A 413 -7.75 0.40 4.92
C ALA A 413 -8.98 -0.52 4.75
N LYS A 414 -9.90 -0.54 5.74
CA LYS A 414 -11.17 -1.29 5.64
C LYS A 414 -12.09 -0.73 4.56
N VAL A 415 -12.07 0.59 4.35
CA VAL A 415 -12.75 1.22 3.21
C VAL A 415 -12.12 0.75 1.90
N LEU A 416 -10.78 0.79 1.81
CA LEU A 416 -10.07 0.38 0.61
C LEU A 416 -10.31 -1.10 0.26
N GLU A 417 -10.32 -2.01 1.23
CA GLU A 417 -10.63 -3.45 1.01
C GLU A 417 -11.95 -3.65 0.24
N ILE A 418 -12.98 -2.86 0.54
CA ILE A 418 -14.29 -2.96 -0.10
C ILE A 418 -14.21 -2.43 -1.54
N ILE A 419 -13.64 -1.24 -1.73
CA ILE A 419 -13.56 -0.57 -3.03
C ILE A 419 -12.67 -1.36 -3.99
N ASP A 420 -11.51 -1.80 -3.51
CA ASP A 420 -10.54 -2.59 -4.24
C ASP A 420 -11.14 -3.93 -4.72
N LEU A 421 -11.76 -4.67 -3.80
CA LEU A 421 -12.41 -5.93 -4.13
C LEU A 421 -13.57 -5.74 -5.11
N PHE A 422 -14.36 -4.67 -4.95
CA PHE A 422 -15.46 -4.37 -5.86
C PHE A 422 -14.96 -4.05 -7.27
N ASP A 423 -13.98 -3.15 -7.42
CA ASP A 423 -13.42 -2.79 -8.73
C ASP A 423 -12.85 -4.02 -9.44
N THR A 424 -12.06 -4.84 -8.74
CA THR A 424 -11.49 -6.07 -9.32
C THR A 424 -12.51 -7.18 -9.59
N THR A 425 -13.70 -7.09 -9.00
CA THR A 425 -14.81 -8.00 -9.31
C THR A 425 -15.56 -7.55 -10.56
N VAL A 426 -15.88 -6.26 -10.66
CA VAL A 426 -16.66 -5.70 -11.76
C VAL A 426 -15.81 -5.51 -13.02
N MET A 427 -14.58 -5.01 -12.86
CA MET A 427 -13.61 -4.72 -13.92
C MET A 427 -12.28 -5.46 -13.68
N PRO A 428 -12.26 -6.80 -13.74
CA PRO A 428 -11.04 -7.57 -13.53
C PRO A 428 -9.94 -7.17 -14.51
N GLN A 429 -8.68 -7.18 -14.04
CA GLN A 429 -7.54 -6.97 -14.92
C GLN A 429 -7.55 -8.01 -16.06
N LYS A 430 -7.22 -7.57 -17.27
CA LYS A 430 -7.28 -8.43 -18.46
C LYS A 430 -6.36 -9.65 -18.33
N SER A 431 -5.23 -9.51 -17.61
CA SER A 431 -4.30 -10.61 -17.31
C SER A 431 -4.94 -11.75 -16.51
N TYR A 432 -6.00 -11.48 -15.74
CA TYR A 432 -6.66 -12.49 -14.89
C TYR A 432 -7.59 -13.44 -15.66
N SER A 433 -7.85 -13.18 -16.94
CA SER A 433 -8.74 -14.01 -17.79
C SER A 433 -10.15 -14.21 -17.21
N ARG A 434 -10.60 -13.30 -16.32
CA ARG A 434 -11.97 -13.26 -15.79
C ARG A 434 -12.83 -12.35 -16.67
N LYS A 435 -14.12 -12.68 -16.76
CA LYS A 435 -15.11 -11.80 -17.39
C LYS A 435 -15.57 -10.75 -16.40
N ASP A 436 -15.88 -9.57 -16.93
CA ASP A 436 -16.52 -8.49 -16.19
C ASP A 436 -17.83 -8.99 -15.57
N MET A 437 -18.12 -8.50 -14.37
CA MET A 437 -19.31 -8.85 -13.61
C MET A 437 -20.18 -7.62 -13.45
N ASN A 438 -21.49 -7.72 -13.67
CA ASN A 438 -22.37 -6.59 -13.39
C ASN A 438 -22.40 -6.30 -11.87
N THR A 439 -22.74 -5.07 -11.51
CA THR A 439 -22.78 -4.60 -10.12
C THR A 439 -23.61 -5.50 -9.21
N LYS A 440 -24.79 -5.94 -9.66
CA LYS A 440 -25.71 -6.76 -8.86
C LYS A 440 -25.07 -8.10 -8.47
N ASP A 441 -24.49 -8.79 -9.44
CA ASP A 441 -23.84 -10.09 -9.24
C ASP A 441 -22.56 -9.93 -8.40
N ALA A 442 -21.82 -8.83 -8.59
CA ALA A 442 -20.63 -8.51 -7.80
C ALA A 442 -20.97 -8.29 -6.32
N ILE A 443 -21.98 -7.47 -6.02
CA ILE A 443 -22.43 -7.24 -4.63
C ILE A 443 -22.93 -8.52 -4.00
N LYS A 444 -23.69 -9.35 -4.73
CA LYS A 444 -24.13 -10.65 -4.22
C LYS A 444 -22.95 -11.57 -3.91
N LEU A 445 -21.98 -11.67 -4.83
CA LEU A 445 -20.80 -12.49 -4.65
C LEU A 445 -19.97 -12.05 -3.44
N ILE A 446 -19.75 -10.74 -3.29
CA ILE A 446 -19.00 -10.19 -2.15
C ILE A 446 -19.75 -10.44 -0.84
N TYR A 447 -21.04 -10.17 -0.79
CA TYR A 447 -21.88 -10.40 0.39
C TYR A 447 -21.84 -11.88 0.83
N ASP A 448 -22.09 -12.81 -0.08
CA ASP A 448 -22.15 -14.23 0.24
C ASP A 448 -20.79 -14.76 0.74
N ASN A 449 -19.68 -14.34 0.12
CA ASN A 449 -18.35 -14.93 0.36
C ASN A 449 -17.51 -14.20 1.42
N TYR A 450 -17.67 -12.88 1.56
CA TYR A 450 -16.80 -12.03 2.39
C TYR A 450 -17.53 -11.37 3.57
N ILE A 451 -18.86 -11.54 3.69
CA ILE A 451 -19.65 -11.09 4.85
C ILE A 451 -20.30 -12.30 5.56
N VAL A 452 -21.10 -13.08 4.81
CA VAL A 452 -21.94 -14.16 5.38
C VAL A 452 -21.15 -15.41 5.69
N LYS A 453 -20.40 -15.96 4.72
CA LYS A 453 -19.64 -17.20 4.92
C LYS A 453 -18.55 -17.02 5.98
N GLU A 454 -17.81 -15.93 5.87
CA GLU A 454 -16.80 -15.48 6.82
C GLU A 454 -16.85 -13.95 6.83
N THR A 455 -16.86 -13.32 8.00
CA THR A 455 -16.89 -11.85 8.11
C THR A 455 -15.48 -11.29 7.88
N GLN A 456 -15.11 -11.16 6.61
CA GLN A 456 -13.80 -10.67 6.15
C GLN A 456 -13.82 -9.14 5.91
N LEU A 457 -14.91 -8.65 5.32
CA LEU A 457 -15.16 -7.22 5.14
C LEU A 457 -15.97 -6.65 6.29
N ASP A 458 -15.86 -5.34 6.50
CA ASP A 458 -16.66 -4.67 7.53
C ASP A 458 -18.13 -4.54 7.08
N PRO A 459 -19.11 -5.12 7.81
CA PRO A 459 -20.50 -5.11 7.38
C PRO A 459 -21.14 -3.73 7.44
N ILE A 460 -20.72 -2.85 8.36
CA ILE A 460 -21.25 -1.48 8.46
C ILE A 460 -20.76 -0.64 7.27
N LEU A 461 -19.46 -0.71 6.96
CA LEU A 461 -18.89 0.00 5.81
C LEU A 461 -19.36 -0.60 4.48
N PHE A 462 -19.57 -1.92 4.40
CA PHE A 462 -20.09 -2.56 3.19
C PHE A 462 -21.54 -2.15 2.91
N GLU A 463 -22.41 -2.10 3.94
CA GLU A 463 -23.76 -1.55 3.76
C GLU A 463 -23.73 -0.13 3.22
N LEU A 464 -22.88 0.72 3.81
CA LEU A 464 -22.72 2.11 3.39
C LEU A 464 -22.20 2.22 1.96
N PHE A 465 -21.30 1.34 1.55
CA PHE A 465 -20.78 1.28 0.18
C PHE A 465 -21.87 0.88 -0.82
N VAL A 466 -22.73 -0.08 -0.49
CA VAL A 466 -23.87 -0.43 -1.35
C VAL A 466 -24.87 0.73 -1.46
N ASP A 467 -25.10 1.45 -0.36
CA ASP A 467 -25.93 2.67 -0.40
C ASP A 467 -25.31 3.77 -1.27
N PHE A 468 -23.98 3.94 -1.22
CA PHE A 468 -23.25 4.83 -2.13
C PHE A 468 -23.45 4.45 -3.60
N LEU A 469 -23.38 3.15 -3.95
CA LEU A 469 -23.64 2.70 -5.32
C LEU A 469 -25.08 3.04 -5.76
N ILE A 470 -26.06 2.88 -4.87
CA ILE A 470 -27.46 3.18 -5.18
C ILE A 470 -27.69 4.70 -5.30
N ASP A 471 -27.25 5.47 -4.31
CA ASP A 471 -27.56 6.88 -4.17
C ASP A 471 -26.75 7.75 -5.13
N ILE A 472 -25.47 7.43 -5.30
CA ILE A 472 -24.51 8.24 -6.07
C ILE A 472 -24.26 7.66 -7.45
N LYS A 473 -23.97 6.36 -7.56
CA LYS A 473 -23.74 5.70 -8.87
C LYS A 473 -25.03 5.37 -9.62
N LYS A 474 -26.19 5.51 -8.96
CA LYS A 474 -27.53 5.20 -9.52
C LYS A 474 -27.64 3.74 -10.00
N GLU A 475 -26.95 2.84 -9.33
CA GLU A 475 -27.00 1.40 -9.61
C GLU A 475 -28.35 0.83 -9.19
N ASN A 476 -28.99 0.06 -10.07
CA ASN A 476 -30.28 -0.58 -9.79
C ASN A 476 -30.09 -1.93 -9.06
N ILE A 477 -29.72 -1.84 -7.78
CA ILE A 477 -29.43 -2.99 -6.92
C ILE A 477 -30.16 -2.87 -5.57
N GLN A 478 -30.28 -3.98 -4.84
CA GLN A 478 -30.81 -4.01 -3.48
C GLN A 478 -29.66 -4.12 -2.49
N ASN A 479 -29.75 -3.41 -1.37
CA ASN A 479 -28.76 -3.51 -0.30
C ASN A 479 -29.03 -4.77 0.55
N PRO A 480 -28.18 -5.82 0.46
CA PRO A 480 -28.46 -7.12 1.09
C PRO A 480 -28.46 -7.07 2.62
N LEU A 481 -27.93 -6.00 3.21
CA LEU A 481 -27.94 -5.81 4.66
C LEU A 481 -29.19 -5.08 5.14
N LYS A 482 -29.94 -4.36 4.31
CA LYS A 482 -31.13 -3.59 4.77
C LYS A 482 -32.38 -4.43 5.07
N ASP A 483 -32.41 -5.69 4.65
CA ASP A 483 -33.59 -6.55 4.74
C ASP A 483 -33.73 -7.36 6.05
N TYR A 484 -32.95 -7.04 7.11
CA TYR A 484 -32.91 -7.81 8.37
C TYR A 484 -33.28 -7.02 9.64
#